data_AF-A0A7Y3EZX8-F1
#
_entry.id   AF-A0A7Y3EZX8-F1
#
_cell.length_a   1.000
_cell.length_b   1.000
_cell.length_c   1.000
_cell.angle_alpha   90.00
_cell.angle_beta   90.00
_cell.angle_gamma   90.00
#
_symmetry.space_group_name_H-M   'P 1'
#
loop_
_entity.id
_entity.type
_entity.pdbx_description
1 polymer ?
#
loop_
_entity_poly.entity_id
_entity_poly.type
_entity_poly.pdbx_seq_one_letter_code
_entity_poly.pdbx_strand_id
1 'polypeptide(L)'
;MTGKIRLVLQLAAVMLLYVGWSATAAAKPEPEACLELGALAYDDWTKTAAGGSGMPAGESERDYLRCKSCHGWDRLGMNGGYVRRTRTATRPNAGYGDTDTTSRDIAPGMGDYYHIRADEVLHTGTGRSYEDGSGSWVFLDGSSTADDKVAYAAGYTLGNQHPDFSTTGANAGDIVLTQDQVDCLVDFINYGDSDPKFYFYNIDTDANPVWYTIHPGASTTAGRTFYVDSCMACHGEPDEDFVGGNNGQPEGGILAYLRGDGKYSEFVHKARWGIPDTVMTADALGRPTSQNMIDVMLYLQEFTPSGFVITNGISGTWYDQSRSGEGFMIDVAAGGVVVVSFYTYDTSGRQFWVIGSGLVNGNTFEIDFETTDGGIYGEPFDPLLVNRYPWGKGTFTFDGCFYGLASIVPNQDYADEFVTLDVELIRGTTPVSCGND
;
A
#
# COMPACT_ATOMS: atom_id res chain seq x y z
N MET A 1 66.10 47.77 26.14
CA MET A 1 64.64 47.86 26.37
C MET A 1 64.00 48.56 25.17
N THR A 2 62.71 48.31 24.91
CA THR A 2 61.84 48.94 23.89
C THR A 2 62.20 48.75 22.41
N GLY A 3 61.85 47.59 21.83
CA GLY A 3 61.90 47.45 20.36
C GLY A 3 61.28 46.17 19.76
N LYS A 4 61.27 45.05 20.48
CA LYS A 4 60.82 43.75 19.91
C LYS A 4 59.43 43.27 20.33
N ILE A 5 58.68 44.04 21.13
CA ILE A 5 57.38 43.61 21.67
C ILE A 5 56.18 44.11 20.83
N ARG A 6 56.36 45.09 19.92
CA ARG A 6 55.24 45.66 19.15
C ARG A 6 54.86 44.90 17.87
N LEU A 7 55.74 44.07 17.31
CA LEU A 7 55.46 43.38 16.04
C LEU A 7 54.65 42.08 16.22
N VAL A 8 54.71 41.46 17.41
CA VAL A 8 54.01 40.19 17.68
C VAL A 8 52.53 40.43 18.03
N LEU A 9 52.18 41.58 18.61
CA LEU A 9 50.78 41.90 18.94
C LEU A 9 49.93 42.33 17.72
N GLN A 10 50.53 42.85 16.65
CA GLN A 10 49.75 43.25 15.45
C GLN A 10 49.43 42.08 14.52
N LEU A 11 50.25 41.02 14.49
CA LEU A 11 49.95 39.79 13.74
C LEU A 11 48.91 38.90 14.42
N ALA A 12 48.87 38.90 15.77
CA ALA A 12 47.85 38.18 16.53
C ALA A 12 46.45 38.83 16.44
N ALA A 13 46.38 40.15 16.30
CA ALA A 13 45.10 40.87 16.17
C ALA A 13 44.47 40.74 14.77
N VAL A 14 45.26 40.47 13.73
CA VAL A 14 44.74 40.28 12.35
C VAL A 14 44.30 38.84 12.10
N MET A 15 44.90 37.84 12.76
CA MET A 15 44.42 36.45 12.68
C MET A 15 43.18 36.17 13.53
N LEU A 16 42.87 36.98 14.55
CA LEU A 16 41.64 36.83 15.33
C LEU A 16 40.41 37.49 14.68
N LEU A 17 40.58 38.25 13.60
CA LEU A 17 39.49 38.98 12.92
C LEU A 17 38.96 38.32 11.64
N TYR A 18 39.45 37.12 11.29
CA TYR A 18 39.04 36.37 10.09
C TYR A 18 38.34 35.02 10.37
N VAL A 19 37.97 34.72 11.62
CA VAL A 19 37.17 33.52 11.96
C VAL A 19 35.77 33.90 12.44
N GLY A 20 35.31 35.11 12.11
CA GLY A 20 33.93 35.53 12.26
C GLY A 20 33.24 35.49 10.90
N TRP A 21 32.25 34.62 10.76
CA TRP A 21 31.42 34.37 9.57
C TRP A 21 31.91 33.29 8.61
N SER A 22 32.21 32.10 9.15
CA SER A 22 31.74 30.91 8.44
C SER A 22 30.25 30.80 8.76
N ALA A 23 29.38 30.99 7.77
CA ALA A 23 28.03 30.48 7.86
C ALA A 23 28.16 29.00 8.24
N THR A 24 27.60 28.60 9.37
CA THR A 24 27.52 27.20 9.76
C THR A 24 26.64 26.52 8.72
N ALA A 25 27.26 25.98 7.66
CA ALA A 25 26.73 24.79 7.04
C ALA A 25 26.73 23.75 8.17
N ALA A 26 25.55 23.45 8.70
CA ALA A 26 25.40 22.33 9.60
C ALA A 26 25.94 21.09 8.86
N ALA A 27 26.71 20.26 9.56
CA ALA A 27 27.11 19.00 8.96
C ALA A 27 25.88 18.09 8.88
N LYS A 28 25.72 17.36 7.77
CA LYS A 28 24.75 16.27 7.63
C LYS A 28 24.77 15.39 8.89
N PRO A 29 23.61 15.02 9.47
CA PRO A 29 23.56 14.14 10.63
C PRO A 29 24.25 12.79 10.38
N GLU A 30 24.61 12.10 11.46
CA GLU A 30 25.08 10.70 11.39
C GLU A 30 24.08 9.81 10.65
N PRO A 31 24.51 8.74 9.95
CA PRO A 31 23.65 7.99 9.03
C PRO A 31 22.28 7.59 9.59
N GLU A 32 22.23 7.09 10.82
CA GLU A 32 20.97 6.71 11.48
C GLU A 32 20.06 7.90 11.76
N ALA A 33 20.62 9.01 12.27
CA ALA A 33 19.88 10.24 12.52
C ALA A 33 19.39 10.90 11.22
N CYS A 34 20.15 10.73 10.14
CA CYS A 34 19.78 11.22 8.82
C CYS A 34 18.63 10.40 8.21
N LEU A 35 18.65 9.07 8.33
CA LEU A 35 17.53 8.22 7.92
C LEU A 35 16.24 8.58 8.66
N GLU A 36 16.31 8.79 9.97
CA GLU A 36 15.17 9.21 10.79
C GLU A 36 14.64 10.58 10.36
N LEU A 37 15.52 11.57 10.18
CA LEU A 37 15.13 12.90 9.69
C LEU A 37 14.47 12.82 8.30
N GLY A 38 15.03 12.04 7.38
CA GLY A 38 14.47 11.80 6.06
C GLY A 38 13.08 11.15 6.12
N ALA A 39 12.89 10.18 7.02
CA ALA A 39 11.61 9.51 7.22
C ALA A 39 10.53 10.46 7.75
N LEU A 40 10.87 11.33 8.71
CA LEU A 40 9.96 12.35 9.24
C LEU A 40 9.62 13.42 8.18
N ALA A 41 10.61 13.83 7.39
CA ALA A 41 10.40 14.76 6.28
C ALA A 41 9.50 14.16 5.17
N TYR A 42 9.62 12.86 4.92
CA TYR A 42 8.74 12.16 3.98
C TYR A 42 7.28 12.12 4.46
N ASP A 43 7.05 12.03 5.78
CA ASP A 43 5.69 12.14 6.36
C ASP A 43 5.10 13.54 6.20
N ASP A 44 5.81 14.54 6.73
CA ASP A 44 5.42 15.94 6.69
C ASP A 44 6.62 16.86 6.98
N TRP A 45 7.38 17.23 5.94
CA TRP A 45 8.53 18.11 6.08
C TRP A 45 8.20 19.48 6.66
N THR A 46 6.94 19.92 6.65
CA THR A 46 6.55 21.23 7.21
C THR A 46 6.66 21.27 8.74
N LYS A 47 6.78 20.11 9.39
CA LYS A 47 6.85 19.96 10.84
C LYS A 47 8.23 20.26 11.39
N THR A 48 8.27 20.75 12.63
CA THR A 48 9.55 21.18 13.23
C THR A 48 10.46 19.98 13.49
N ALA A 49 9.92 18.85 13.95
CA ALA A 49 10.66 17.60 14.13
C ALA A 49 11.21 17.02 12.81
N ALA A 50 10.61 17.38 11.66
CA ALA A 50 11.08 17.02 10.33
C ALA A 50 12.07 18.04 9.74
N GLY A 51 12.46 19.05 10.54
CA GLY A 51 13.34 20.15 10.16
C GLY A 51 12.65 21.29 9.41
N GLY A 52 11.32 21.28 9.30
CA GLY A 52 10.54 22.38 8.75
C GLY A 52 10.22 23.46 9.79
N SER A 53 9.38 24.41 9.38
CA SER A 53 9.04 25.58 10.17
C SER A 53 7.57 26.01 10.06
N GLY A 54 6.73 25.15 9.50
CA GLY A 54 5.33 25.41 9.21
C GLY A 54 5.01 25.38 7.72
N MET A 55 3.76 25.74 7.42
CA MET A 55 3.26 25.85 6.05
C MET A 55 3.92 27.04 5.34
N PRO A 56 4.39 26.87 4.10
CA PRO A 56 4.83 27.98 3.27
C PRO A 56 3.76 29.06 3.08
N ALA A 57 4.19 30.31 2.95
CA ALA A 57 3.32 31.39 2.51
C ALA A 57 2.63 31.06 1.17
N GLY A 58 1.31 31.27 1.11
CA GLY A 58 0.51 31.06 -0.11
C GLY A 58 -0.06 29.65 -0.31
N GLU A 59 0.38 28.65 0.47
CA GLU A 59 -0.18 27.29 0.42
C GLU A 59 -1.12 27.01 1.62
N SER A 60 -2.35 26.59 1.33
CA SER A 60 -3.34 26.21 2.35
C SER A 60 -3.50 24.70 2.48
N GLU A 61 -3.09 23.93 1.48
CA GLU A 61 -3.34 22.51 1.34
C GLU A 61 -2.10 21.70 1.73
N ARG A 62 -2.02 21.34 3.02
CA ARG A 62 -0.92 20.51 3.57
C ARG A 62 -0.67 19.24 2.76
N ASP A 63 -1.72 18.63 2.22
CA ASP A 63 -1.61 17.38 1.46
C ASP A 63 -0.72 17.52 0.21
N TYR A 64 -0.55 18.72 -0.37
CA TYR A 64 0.39 18.95 -1.47
C TYR A 64 1.86 18.98 -1.06
N LEU A 65 2.12 19.25 0.22
CA LEU A 65 3.47 19.41 0.73
C LEU A 65 4.05 18.10 1.25
N ARG A 66 3.18 17.15 1.62
CA ARG A 66 3.61 15.89 2.22
C ARG A 66 4.02 14.90 1.13
N CYS A 67 5.28 14.47 1.14
CA CYS A 67 5.78 13.48 0.19
C CYS A 67 4.89 12.24 0.19
N LYS A 68 4.52 11.68 1.36
CA LYS A 68 3.61 10.53 1.44
C LYS A 68 2.23 10.75 0.81
N SER A 69 1.73 11.99 0.75
CA SER A 69 0.40 12.24 0.16
C SER A 69 0.43 12.06 -1.36
N CYS A 70 1.58 12.36 -1.98
CA CYS A 70 1.87 12.08 -3.37
C CYS A 70 2.38 10.65 -3.59
N HIS A 71 3.28 10.21 -2.74
CA HIS A 71 4.13 9.05 -2.95
C HIS A 71 3.79 7.87 -2.04
N GLY A 72 2.53 7.80 -1.56
CA GLY A 72 1.98 6.86 -0.58
C GLY A 72 2.81 5.61 -0.32
N TRP A 73 3.01 5.28 0.96
CA TRP A 73 4.09 4.38 1.38
C TRP A 73 4.18 3.06 0.63
N ASP A 74 3.06 2.45 0.21
CA ASP A 74 3.03 1.17 -0.51
C ASP A 74 3.44 1.28 -1.99
N ARG A 75 3.49 2.49 -2.52
CA ARG A 75 3.88 2.85 -3.89
C ARG A 75 3.00 2.20 -4.98
N LEU A 76 1.79 1.75 -4.64
CA LEU A 76 0.95 0.90 -5.52
C LEU A 76 0.04 1.63 -6.48
N GLY A 77 -0.36 2.85 -6.14
CA GLY A 77 -1.05 3.74 -7.05
C GLY A 77 -0.24 3.93 -8.31
N MET A 78 -0.87 4.31 -9.43
CA MET A 78 -0.25 4.24 -10.77
C MET A 78 1.12 4.94 -10.83
N ASN A 79 2.15 4.14 -10.52
CA ASN A 79 3.50 4.54 -10.15
C ASN A 79 3.60 5.50 -8.95
N GLY A 80 3.19 5.12 -7.73
CA GLY A 80 3.78 5.69 -6.53
C GLY A 80 2.89 6.12 -5.36
N GLY A 81 1.56 6.07 -5.35
CA GLY A 81 0.83 6.45 -4.12
C GLY A 81 -0.42 5.67 -3.74
N TYR A 82 -1.29 6.18 -2.89
CA TYR A 82 -2.31 5.33 -2.24
C TYR A 82 -3.44 4.89 -3.17
N VAL A 83 -3.83 3.62 -3.12
CA VAL A 83 -4.98 3.04 -3.85
C VAL A 83 -6.28 3.81 -3.56
N ARG A 84 -7.15 3.90 -4.58
CA ARG A 84 -8.49 4.54 -4.57
C ARG A 84 -8.53 5.97 -4.02
N ARG A 85 -7.40 6.70 -4.05
CA ARG A 85 -7.40 8.15 -3.92
C ARG A 85 -7.68 8.81 -5.27
N THR A 86 -8.77 9.56 -5.38
CA THR A 86 -8.99 10.46 -6.53
C THR A 86 -8.16 11.73 -6.41
N ARG A 87 -7.39 12.08 -7.43
CA ARG A 87 -6.70 13.37 -7.52
C ARG A 87 -7.68 14.58 -7.46
N THR A 88 -7.38 15.64 -6.70
CA THR A 88 -8.22 16.87 -6.61
C THR A 88 -7.38 18.13 -6.43
N ALA A 89 -7.97 19.31 -6.61
CA ALA A 89 -7.32 20.59 -6.29
C ALA A 89 -6.78 20.73 -4.85
N THR A 90 -7.20 19.86 -3.91
CA THR A 90 -6.70 19.81 -2.52
C THR A 90 -5.92 18.52 -2.19
N ARG A 91 -5.78 17.61 -3.15
CA ARG A 91 -5.13 16.31 -2.98
C ARG A 91 -4.28 15.95 -4.21
N PRO A 92 -2.94 15.90 -4.06
CA PRO A 92 -1.99 15.91 -5.17
C PRO A 92 -1.82 14.57 -5.91
N ASN A 93 -2.56 13.52 -5.57
CA ASN A 93 -2.29 12.22 -6.19
C ASN A 93 -3.52 11.34 -6.42
N ALA A 94 -3.42 10.67 -7.56
CA ALA A 94 -4.16 9.55 -8.08
C ALA A 94 -3.63 8.21 -7.56
N GLY A 95 -4.50 7.50 -6.87
CA GLY A 95 -4.33 6.10 -6.59
C GLY A 95 -4.57 5.21 -7.79
N TYR A 96 -4.20 3.95 -7.63
CA TYR A 96 -4.74 2.86 -8.43
C TYR A 96 -6.27 2.89 -8.29
N GLY A 97 -7.01 2.89 -9.40
CA GLY A 97 -8.46 3.07 -9.41
C GLY A 97 -8.94 4.52 -9.53
N ASP A 98 -8.04 5.50 -9.76
CA ASP A 98 -8.46 6.82 -10.26
C ASP A 98 -9.03 6.69 -11.68
N THR A 99 -10.10 7.45 -11.97
CA THR A 99 -10.73 7.56 -13.28
C THR A 99 -9.81 8.15 -14.35
N ASP A 100 -8.84 9.00 -13.97
CA ASP A 100 -7.77 9.44 -14.87
C ASP A 100 -6.59 8.47 -14.73
N THR A 101 -6.43 7.61 -15.73
CA THR A 101 -5.43 6.54 -15.79
C THR A 101 -4.14 6.96 -16.49
N THR A 102 -3.93 8.25 -16.73
CA THR A 102 -2.72 8.67 -17.41
C THR A 102 -1.51 8.55 -16.46
N SER A 103 -0.55 7.67 -16.78
CA SER A 103 0.65 7.41 -15.96
C SER A 103 1.49 8.68 -15.74
N ARG A 104 2.06 8.84 -14.54
CA ARG A 104 2.87 10.01 -14.15
C ARG A 104 4.23 9.69 -13.54
N ASP A 105 4.55 8.41 -13.42
CA ASP A 105 5.82 7.90 -12.87
C ASP A 105 6.29 8.63 -11.61
N ILE A 106 5.37 8.81 -10.65
CA ILE A 106 5.65 9.49 -9.38
C ILE A 106 6.17 8.49 -8.33
N ALA A 107 6.74 7.36 -8.73
CA ALA A 107 7.19 6.36 -7.77
C ALA A 107 8.51 6.87 -7.17
N PRO A 108 8.69 6.88 -5.85
CA PRO A 108 9.95 7.30 -5.22
C PRO A 108 11.05 6.22 -5.39
N GLY A 109 11.17 5.62 -6.57
CA GLY A 109 12.06 4.51 -6.88
C GLY A 109 11.37 3.16 -6.71
N MET A 110 11.46 2.30 -7.72
CA MET A 110 11.22 0.86 -7.57
C MET A 110 12.58 0.20 -7.42
N GLY A 111 12.78 -0.55 -6.34
CA GLY A 111 13.99 -1.37 -6.14
C GLY A 111 14.43 -2.02 -7.44
N ASP A 112 15.66 -1.68 -7.84
CA ASP A 112 16.42 -2.01 -9.06
C ASP A 112 16.26 -1.12 -10.32
N TYR A 113 15.32 -0.16 -10.39
CA TYR A 113 15.15 0.67 -11.61
C TYR A 113 15.41 2.18 -11.46
N TYR A 114 15.29 2.78 -10.27
CA TYR A 114 15.62 4.20 -10.06
C TYR A 114 16.12 4.45 -8.64
N HIS A 115 17.36 4.93 -8.50
CA HIS A 115 17.79 5.64 -7.29
C HIS A 115 17.31 7.07 -7.40
N ILE A 116 16.56 7.54 -6.41
CA ILE A 116 16.10 8.93 -6.36
C ILE A 116 17.28 9.85 -6.07
N ARG A 117 17.31 10.99 -6.74
CA ARG A 117 18.33 12.04 -6.60
C ARG A 117 17.72 13.33 -6.07
N ALA A 118 18.57 14.22 -5.57
CA ALA A 118 18.15 15.50 -5.01
C ALA A 118 17.40 16.38 -6.03
N ASP A 119 17.77 16.36 -7.31
CA ASP A 119 17.07 17.12 -8.36
C ASP A 119 15.65 16.62 -8.60
N GLU A 120 15.41 15.31 -8.46
CA GLU A 120 14.09 14.69 -8.54
C GLU A 120 13.24 14.99 -7.30
N VAL A 121 13.85 15.20 -6.11
CA VAL A 121 13.12 15.69 -4.93
C VAL A 121 12.79 17.18 -5.07
N LEU A 122 13.69 17.97 -5.63
CA LEU A 122 13.54 19.43 -5.68
C LEU A 122 12.63 19.91 -6.82
N HIS A 123 12.59 19.20 -7.95
CA HIS A 123 11.82 19.59 -9.15
C HIS A 123 12.12 21.03 -9.64
N THR A 124 13.38 21.46 -9.53
CA THR A 124 13.80 22.85 -9.82
C THR A 124 13.34 23.32 -11.20
N GLY A 125 12.55 24.39 -11.25
CA GLY A 125 12.06 25.03 -12.48
C GLY A 125 10.99 24.23 -13.24
N THR A 126 10.54 23.10 -12.69
CA THR A 126 9.55 22.20 -13.33
C THR A 126 8.35 21.87 -12.43
N GLY A 127 8.50 22.04 -11.12
CA GLY A 127 7.43 21.84 -10.15
C GLY A 127 6.43 23.00 -10.10
N ARG A 128 5.32 22.77 -9.40
CA ARG A 128 4.26 23.76 -9.17
C ARG A 128 4.76 24.89 -8.24
N SER A 129 4.37 26.15 -8.50
CA SER A 129 4.47 27.27 -7.54
C SER A 129 3.24 27.35 -6.61
N TYR A 130 3.39 27.88 -5.38
CA TYR A 130 2.28 27.99 -4.42
C TYR A 130 1.31 29.12 -4.75
N GLU A 131 1.81 30.26 -5.25
CA GLU A 131 1.00 31.48 -5.44
C GLU A 131 0.11 31.45 -6.70
N ASP A 132 0.61 30.93 -7.83
CA ASP A 132 -0.07 31.11 -9.11
C ASP A 132 -1.11 30.04 -9.41
N GLY A 133 -1.07 28.89 -8.71
CA GLY A 133 -1.90 27.73 -9.02
C GLY A 133 -1.76 27.21 -10.46
N SER A 134 -0.85 27.78 -11.26
CA SER A 134 -0.67 27.47 -12.66
C SER A 134 0.43 26.43 -12.82
N GLY A 135 0.09 25.32 -13.43
CA GLY A 135 1.05 24.30 -13.79
C GLY A 135 0.36 22.96 -14.02
N SER A 136 0.58 22.42 -15.21
CA SER A 136 0.28 21.02 -15.50
C SER A 136 1.57 20.29 -15.81
N TRP A 137 1.61 19.02 -15.43
CA TRP A 137 2.69 18.07 -15.74
C TRP A 137 2.98 17.96 -17.23
N VAL A 138 2.06 18.40 -18.09
CA VAL A 138 2.27 18.47 -19.52
C VAL A 138 3.12 19.70 -19.85
N PHE A 139 4.35 19.52 -20.30
CA PHE A 139 5.15 20.64 -20.78
C PHE A 139 4.58 21.20 -22.09
N LEU A 140 4.50 22.53 -22.21
CA LEU A 140 4.12 23.17 -23.46
C LEU A 140 5.35 23.69 -24.22
N ASP A 141 5.46 23.29 -25.47
CA ASP A 141 6.46 23.78 -26.43
C ASP A 141 5.85 24.05 -27.81
N GLY A 142 6.71 24.38 -28.77
CA GLY A 142 6.29 24.67 -30.15
C GLY A 142 5.65 23.49 -30.90
N SER A 143 5.72 22.28 -30.34
CA SER A 143 5.18 21.05 -30.89
C SER A 143 3.94 20.52 -30.15
N SER A 144 3.54 21.15 -29.04
CA SER A 144 2.40 20.70 -28.24
C SER A 144 1.08 20.68 -29.01
N THR A 145 0.40 19.54 -28.92
CA THR A 145 -0.88 19.26 -29.55
C THR A 145 -2.03 20.03 -28.89
N ALA A 146 -3.23 19.95 -29.48
CA ALA A 146 -4.43 20.49 -28.84
C ALA A 146 -4.73 19.76 -27.51
N ASP A 147 -4.52 18.45 -27.48
CA ASP A 147 -4.73 17.64 -26.28
C ASP A 147 -3.73 17.99 -25.18
N ASP A 148 -2.46 18.25 -25.54
CA ASP A 148 -1.45 18.73 -24.59
C ASP A 148 -1.85 20.06 -23.95
N LYS A 149 -2.45 20.96 -24.73
CA LYS A 149 -2.94 22.26 -24.23
C LYS A 149 -4.17 22.11 -23.34
N VAL A 150 -5.06 21.17 -23.65
CA VAL A 150 -6.23 20.85 -22.82
C VAL A 150 -5.79 20.21 -21.50
N ALA A 151 -4.88 19.24 -21.56
CA ALA A 151 -4.28 18.62 -20.37
C ALA A 151 -3.44 19.62 -19.57
N TYR A 152 -2.81 20.59 -20.25
CA TYR A 152 -2.12 21.69 -19.59
C TYR A 152 -3.08 22.56 -18.77
N ALA A 153 -4.21 22.94 -19.35
CA ALA A 153 -5.23 23.72 -18.66
C ALA A 153 -5.95 22.93 -17.56
N ALA A 154 -6.17 21.63 -17.75
CA ALA A 154 -6.90 20.76 -16.82
C ALA A 154 -6.05 20.26 -15.65
N GLY A 155 -4.72 20.14 -15.83
CA GLY A 155 -3.82 19.56 -14.84
C GLY A 155 -3.94 20.21 -13.45
N TYR A 156 -4.16 21.52 -13.37
CA TYR A 156 -4.42 22.19 -12.09
C TYR A 156 -5.60 21.56 -11.31
N THR A 157 -6.76 21.40 -11.95
CA THR A 157 -7.99 20.90 -11.27
C THR A 157 -7.86 19.47 -10.78
N LEU A 158 -6.96 18.74 -11.42
CA LEU A 158 -6.69 17.35 -11.12
C LEU A 158 -5.67 17.20 -9.99
N GLY A 159 -4.85 18.21 -9.69
CA GLY A 159 -3.96 18.17 -8.55
C GLY A 159 -2.94 17.03 -8.59
N ASN A 160 -1.95 17.09 -9.48
CA ASN A 160 -0.90 16.06 -9.61
C ASN A 160 0.48 16.63 -9.96
N GLN A 161 0.75 17.87 -9.56
CA GLN A 161 2.09 18.42 -9.72
C GLN A 161 2.85 18.35 -8.41
N HIS A 162 4.04 17.78 -8.49
CA HIS A 162 5.04 17.90 -7.45
C HIS A 162 5.39 19.38 -7.26
N PRO A 163 5.42 19.91 -6.03
CA PRO A 163 5.88 21.28 -5.78
C PRO A 163 7.34 21.47 -6.18
N ASP A 164 7.71 22.66 -6.65
CA ASP A 164 9.11 23.03 -6.77
C ASP A 164 9.64 23.40 -5.38
N PHE A 165 10.36 22.48 -4.74
CA PHE A 165 10.95 22.70 -3.41
C PHE A 165 12.32 23.38 -3.45
N SER A 166 12.81 23.78 -4.64
CA SER A 166 14.08 24.48 -4.76
C SER A 166 14.05 25.86 -4.12
N THR A 167 15.24 26.44 -3.93
CA THR A 167 15.40 27.80 -3.37
C THR A 167 14.83 28.90 -4.25
N THR A 168 14.60 28.59 -5.53
CA THR A 168 13.97 29.47 -6.53
C THR A 168 12.55 29.05 -6.86
N GLY A 169 12.05 27.99 -6.21
CA GLY A 169 10.77 27.38 -6.47
C GLY A 169 9.63 28.02 -5.72
N ALA A 170 8.66 27.19 -5.38
CA ALA A 170 7.42 27.59 -4.76
C ALA A 170 7.63 28.27 -3.39
N ASN A 171 8.68 27.86 -2.65
CA ASN A 171 9.07 28.40 -1.33
C ASN A 171 10.06 29.59 -1.42
N ALA A 172 10.32 30.15 -2.60
CA ALA A 172 11.32 31.20 -2.76
C ALA A 172 10.95 32.46 -1.92
N GLY A 173 11.69 32.69 -0.83
CA GLY A 173 11.44 33.81 0.10
C GLY A 173 10.89 33.40 1.47
N ASP A 174 10.64 32.11 1.69
CA ASP A 174 10.28 31.51 2.98
C ASP A 174 11.26 30.38 3.35
N ILE A 175 10.88 29.51 4.28
CA ILE A 175 11.69 28.37 4.71
C ILE A 175 11.57 27.22 3.71
N VAL A 176 12.69 26.94 3.07
CA VAL A 176 12.89 25.87 2.09
C VAL A 176 13.47 24.63 2.76
N LEU A 177 13.34 23.47 2.11
CA LEU A 177 14.10 22.29 2.51
C LEU A 177 15.60 22.63 2.46
N THR A 178 16.30 22.38 3.57
CA THR A 178 17.76 22.49 3.60
C THR A 178 18.38 21.39 2.75
N GLN A 179 19.60 21.63 2.24
CA GLN A 179 20.31 20.59 1.48
C GLN A 179 20.49 19.30 2.29
N ASP A 180 20.74 19.40 3.60
CA ASP A 180 20.85 18.23 4.47
C ASP A 180 19.53 17.45 4.58
N GLN A 181 18.38 18.14 4.63
CA GLN A 181 17.07 17.46 4.61
C GLN A 181 16.82 16.76 3.28
N VAL A 182 17.18 17.40 2.16
CA VAL A 182 17.07 16.79 0.83
C VAL A 182 17.96 15.55 0.75
N ASP A 183 19.20 15.64 1.23
CA ASP A 183 20.15 14.52 1.25
C ASP A 183 19.65 13.39 2.17
N CYS A 184 19.05 13.72 3.32
CA CYS A 184 18.47 12.73 4.23
C CYS A 184 17.19 12.10 3.69
N LEU A 185 16.35 12.85 2.97
CA LEU A 185 15.21 12.32 2.22
C LEU A 185 15.67 11.33 1.15
N VAL A 186 16.68 11.71 0.37
CA VAL A 186 17.29 10.86 -0.67
C VAL A 186 17.86 9.58 -0.05
N ASP A 187 18.60 9.69 1.05
CA ASP A 187 19.13 8.51 1.77
C ASP A 187 17.99 7.61 2.26
N PHE A 188 16.97 8.18 2.89
CA PHE A 188 15.82 7.44 3.42
C PHE A 188 15.02 6.74 2.32
N ILE A 189 14.71 7.43 1.22
CA ILE A 189 13.91 6.87 0.13
C ILE A 189 14.63 5.70 -0.56
N ASN A 190 15.96 5.83 -0.71
CA ASN A 190 16.82 4.80 -1.28
C ASN A 190 17.27 3.74 -0.26
N TYR A 191 16.91 3.88 1.02
CA TYR A 191 17.23 2.90 2.05
C TYR A 191 16.40 1.64 1.82
N GLY A 192 17.04 0.47 1.79
CA GLY A 192 16.36 -0.79 1.47
C GLY A 192 15.15 -1.06 2.37
N ASP A 193 15.28 -0.78 3.67
CA ASP A 193 14.23 -0.95 4.66
C ASP A 193 13.07 0.06 4.54
N SER A 194 13.15 0.98 3.58
CA SER A 194 12.06 1.86 3.16
C SER A 194 11.27 1.33 1.95
N ASP A 195 11.65 0.18 1.40
CA ASP A 195 10.91 -0.51 0.34
C ASP A 195 9.74 -1.33 0.93
N PRO A 196 8.49 -1.08 0.51
CA PRO A 196 7.30 -1.83 0.95
C PRO A 196 7.38 -3.34 0.75
N LYS A 197 8.16 -3.82 -0.23
CA LYS A 197 8.32 -5.24 -0.52
C LYS A 197 8.93 -6.03 0.63
N PHE A 198 9.65 -5.37 1.55
CA PHE A 198 10.15 -6.02 2.77
C PHE A 198 9.04 -6.28 3.80
N TYR A 199 7.92 -5.58 3.70
CA TYR A 199 6.84 -5.62 4.68
C TYR A 199 5.64 -6.43 4.20
N PHE A 200 5.37 -6.37 2.90
CA PHE A 200 4.19 -6.96 2.28
C PHE A 200 4.59 -8.00 1.23
N TYR A 201 4.13 -9.23 1.41
CA TYR A 201 4.29 -10.31 0.44
C TYR A 201 3.41 -10.11 -0.79
N ASN A 202 2.18 -9.66 -0.56
CA ASN A 202 1.22 -9.33 -1.60
C ASN A 202 0.33 -8.17 -1.13
N ILE A 203 -0.14 -7.35 -2.05
CA ILE A 203 -1.09 -6.28 -1.76
C ILE A 203 -2.22 -6.36 -2.78
N ASP A 204 -3.39 -6.75 -2.31
CA ASP A 204 -4.59 -6.89 -3.14
C ASP A 204 -5.34 -5.55 -3.15
N THR A 205 -5.17 -4.87 -4.28
CA THR A 205 -5.78 -3.58 -4.58
C THR A 205 -7.22 -3.68 -5.08
N ASP A 206 -7.74 -4.88 -5.34
CA ASP A 206 -9.15 -5.10 -5.70
C ASP A 206 -10.02 -5.21 -4.45
N ALA A 207 -9.47 -5.72 -3.33
CA ALA A 207 -10.12 -5.68 -2.02
C ALA A 207 -10.36 -4.24 -1.54
N ASN A 208 -11.51 -3.99 -0.89
CA ASN A 208 -11.90 -2.69 -0.34
C ASN A 208 -12.37 -2.82 1.13
N PRO A 209 -11.55 -2.41 2.13
CA PRO A 209 -10.25 -1.72 2.00
C PRO A 209 -9.14 -2.62 1.41
N VAL A 210 -8.03 -2.02 0.95
CA VAL A 210 -6.87 -2.75 0.39
C VAL A 210 -6.43 -3.82 1.37
N TRP A 211 -6.24 -5.03 0.86
CA TRP A 211 -5.79 -6.15 1.68
C TRP A 211 -4.27 -6.32 1.56
N TYR A 212 -3.57 -6.23 2.69
CA TYR A 212 -2.12 -6.38 2.77
C TYR A 212 -1.76 -7.75 3.32
N THR A 213 -1.20 -8.62 2.49
CA THR A 213 -0.60 -9.87 2.96
C THR A 213 0.78 -9.57 3.52
N ILE A 214 0.93 -9.68 4.84
CA ILE A 214 2.18 -9.38 5.54
C ILE A 214 3.27 -10.39 5.15
N HIS A 215 4.53 -9.96 5.15
CA HIS A 215 5.68 -10.80 4.84
C HIS A 215 5.67 -12.12 5.66
N PRO A 216 5.92 -13.31 5.05
CA PRO A 216 5.76 -14.62 5.69
C PRO A 216 6.74 -14.90 6.84
N GLY A 217 7.75 -14.05 7.02
CA GLY A 217 8.65 -14.08 8.17
C GLY A 217 8.05 -13.50 9.46
N ALA A 218 6.80 -13.05 9.45
CA ALA A 218 6.14 -12.44 10.60
C ALA A 218 5.68 -13.47 11.66
N SER A 219 5.58 -13.03 12.92
CA SER A 219 5.09 -13.83 14.05
C SER A 219 4.10 -13.04 14.90
N THR A 220 2.87 -13.56 15.03
CA THR A 220 1.83 -12.94 15.88
C THR A 220 2.21 -12.90 17.36
N THR A 221 2.96 -13.90 17.84
CA THR A 221 3.44 -13.95 19.23
C THR A 221 4.49 -12.87 19.50
N ALA A 222 5.45 -12.70 18.58
CA ALA A 222 6.42 -11.60 18.67
C ALA A 222 5.74 -10.24 18.52
N GLY A 223 4.75 -10.14 17.64
CA GLY A 223 3.97 -8.93 17.39
C GLY A 223 3.19 -8.47 18.61
N ARG A 224 2.50 -9.41 19.28
CA ARG A 224 1.82 -9.16 20.55
C ARG A 224 2.79 -8.68 21.63
N THR A 225 3.94 -9.36 21.76
CA THR A 225 4.96 -8.99 22.75
C THR A 225 5.42 -7.55 22.52
N PHE A 226 5.78 -7.22 21.27
CA PHE A 226 6.18 -5.87 20.90
C PHE A 226 5.08 -4.83 21.14
N TYR A 227 3.82 -5.16 20.80
CA TYR A 227 2.68 -4.26 21.02
C TYR A 227 2.48 -3.96 22.51
N VAL A 228 2.50 -4.97 23.37
CA VAL A 228 2.37 -4.81 24.83
C VAL A 228 3.50 -3.95 25.37
N ASP A 229 4.73 -4.19 24.94
CA ASP A 229 5.92 -3.52 25.48
C ASP A 229 6.05 -2.08 25.00
N SER A 230 5.67 -1.79 23.74
CA SER A 230 6.02 -0.53 23.06
C SER A 230 4.82 0.33 22.65
N CYS A 231 3.63 -0.24 22.48
CA CYS A 231 2.46 0.46 21.94
C CYS A 231 1.34 0.64 22.98
N MET A 232 1.07 -0.40 23.77
CA MET A 232 -0.12 -0.51 24.61
C MET A 232 -0.25 0.62 25.63
N ALA A 233 0.86 1.12 26.18
CA ALA A 233 0.84 2.22 27.16
C ALA A 233 0.19 3.51 26.60
N CYS A 234 0.28 3.73 25.29
CA CYS A 234 -0.31 4.90 24.62
C CYS A 234 -1.54 4.58 23.78
N HIS A 235 -1.74 3.31 23.39
CA HIS A 235 -2.81 2.91 22.46
C HIS A 235 -3.91 2.04 23.09
N GLY A 236 -3.69 1.43 24.26
CA GLY A 236 -4.64 0.51 24.88
C GLY A 236 -4.72 -0.83 24.13
N GLU A 237 -5.80 -1.58 24.36
CA GLU A 237 -6.11 -2.77 23.56
C GLU A 237 -6.47 -2.38 22.11
N PRO A 238 -6.12 -3.17 21.08
CA PRO A 238 -6.23 -2.75 19.69
C PRO A 238 -7.65 -2.35 19.23
N ASP A 239 -8.67 -3.05 19.73
CA ASP A 239 -10.08 -2.94 19.33
C ASP A 239 -10.96 -2.15 20.32
N GLU A 240 -10.35 -1.52 21.32
CA GLU A 240 -11.05 -0.76 22.35
C GLU A 240 -10.75 0.74 22.28
N ASP A 241 -11.70 1.54 22.77
CA ASP A 241 -11.46 2.96 23.00
C ASP A 241 -10.42 3.16 24.10
N PHE A 242 -9.43 4.02 23.84
CA PHE A 242 -8.41 4.32 24.83
C PHE A 242 -8.00 5.79 24.78
N VAL A 243 -8.18 6.51 25.90
CA VAL A 243 -7.72 7.90 26.05
C VAL A 243 -6.20 7.91 26.29
N GLY A 244 -5.46 7.72 25.21
CA GLY A 244 -4.01 7.62 25.20
C GLY A 244 -3.29 8.83 24.61
N GLY A 245 -2.18 8.58 23.90
CA GLY A 245 -1.26 9.61 23.41
C GLY A 245 -1.84 10.63 22.42
N ASN A 246 -3.06 10.37 21.91
CA ASN A 246 -3.78 11.25 21.00
C ASN A 246 -5.19 11.62 21.54
N ASN A 247 -5.34 11.77 22.86
CA ASN A 247 -6.60 12.19 23.52
C ASN A 247 -7.83 11.34 23.14
N GLY A 248 -7.65 10.03 22.95
CA GLY A 248 -8.75 9.13 22.61
C GLY A 248 -9.12 9.09 21.13
N GLN A 249 -8.25 9.57 20.24
CA GLN A 249 -8.52 9.57 18.80
C GLN A 249 -7.64 8.57 18.02
N PRO A 250 -8.21 7.85 17.04
CA PRO A 250 -9.64 7.83 16.69
C PRO A 250 -10.49 7.02 17.69
N GLU A 251 -11.80 7.26 17.69
CA GLU A 251 -12.78 6.37 18.33
C GLU A 251 -12.69 4.97 17.71
N GLY A 252 -12.66 3.93 18.53
CA GLY A 252 -12.41 2.53 18.18
C GLY A 252 -10.92 2.13 18.18
N GLY A 253 -10.06 2.93 18.81
CA GLY A 253 -8.65 2.61 19.03
C GLY A 253 -7.81 2.56 17.75
N ILE A 254 -6.67 1.88 17.81
CA ILE A 254 -5.75 1.78 16.66
C ILE A 254 -6.38 1.04 15.48
N LEU A 255 -7.27 0.07 15.73
CA LEU A 255 -7.93 -0.66 14.64
C LEU A 255 -8.91 0.20 13.84
N ALA A 256 -9.58 1.17 14.46
CA ALA A 256 -10.42 2.10 13.70
C ALA A 256 -9.61 2.87 12.66
N TYR A 257 -8.36 3.21 12.98
CA TYR A 257 -7.42 3.75 12.00
C TYR A 257 -7.04 2.70 10.93
N LEU A 258 -6.63 1.50 11.34
CA LEU A 258 -6.15 0.45 10.42
C LEU A 258 -7.20 -0.08 9.43
N ARG A 259 -8.49 0.00 9.79
CA ARG A 259 -9.61 -0.34 8.90
C ARG A 259 -9.79 0.64 7.74
N GLY A 260 -9.15 1.80 7.79
CA GLY A 260 -9.16 2.75 6.68
C GLY A 260 -8.42 2.21 5.47
N ASP A 261 -8.83 2.65 4.28
CA ASP A 261 -8.19 2.22 3.04
C ASP A 261 -6.72 2.67 2.98
N GLY A 262 -5.82 1.73 2.71
CA GLY A 262 -4.37 1.96 2.66
C GLY A 262 -3.66 2.16 4.00
N LYS A 263 -4.35 1.98 5.14
CA LYS A 263 -3.84 2.40 6.45
C LYS A 263 -2.80 1.47 7.07
N TYR A 264 -2.73 0.20 6.67
CA TYR A 264 -1.61 -0.68 7.04
C TYR A 264 -0.27 -0.19 6.47
N SER A 265 -0.28 0.28 5.23
CA SER A 265 0.89 0.90 4.61
C SER A 265 1.30 2.18 5.33
N GLU A 266 0.36 3.07 5.65
CA GLU A 266 0.70 4.28 6.41
C GLU A 266 1.12 3.97 7.86
N PHE A 267 0.57 2.93 8.47
CA PHE A 267 0.91 2.48 9.82
C PHE A 267 2.39 2.11 9.93
N VAL A 268 2.90 1.28 9.03
CA VAL A 268 4.28 0.78 9.14
C VAL A 268 5.32 1.89 9.07
N HIS A 269 5.11 2.91 8.22
CA HIS A 269 5.99 4.07 8.17
C HIS A 269 6.00 4.80 9.52
N LYS A 270 4.82 5.12 10.05
CA LYS A 270 4.66 5.87 11.31
C LYS A 270 5.16 5.10 12.53
N ALA A 271 4.86 3.81 12.61
CA ALA A 271 5.27 2.97 13.73
C ALA A 271 6.78 2.70 13.72
N ARG A 272 7.41 2.69 12.55
CA ARG A 272 8.86 2.50 12.47
C ARG A 272 9.65 3.77 12.71
N TRP A 273 9.23 4.87 12.11
CA TRP A 273 10.02 6.10 12.04
C TRP A 273 9.48 7.24 12.90
N GLY A 274 8.29 7.07 13.46
CA GLY A 274 7.59 8.06 14.25
C GLY A 274 6.73 9.01 13.42
N ILE A 275 5.98 9.86 14.14
CA ILE A 275 5.13 10.89 13.58
C ILE A 275 5.67 12.25 14.04
N PRO A 276 6.02 13.15 13.10
CA PRO A 276 6.64 14.43 13.45
C PRO A 276 5.71 15.30 14.32
N ASP A 277 6.31 15.97 15.30
CA ASP A 277 5.65 16.83 16.29
C ASP A 277 4.60 16.10 17.17
N THR A 278 4.77 14.79 17.40
CA THR A 278 3.93 13.99 18.32
C THR A 278 4.77 13.23 19.36
N VAL A 279 4.10 12.61 20.33
CA VAL A 279 4.73 11.71 21.31
C VAL A 279 5.21 10.37 20.72
N MET A 280 4.75 10.03 19.51
CA MET A 280 5.06 8.77 18.83
C MET A 280 6.37 8.93 18.05
N THR A 281 7.50 8.98 18.75
CA THR A 281 8.84 9.05 18.15
C THR A 281 9.44 7.65 17.99
N ALA A 282 10.44 7.49 17.12
CA ALA A 282 11.16 6.22 17.00
C ALA A 282 11.75 5.78 18.35
N ASP A 283 12.33 6.71 19.12
CA ASP A 283 12.84 6.44 20.47
C ASP A 283 11.75 5.99 21.46
N ALA A 284 10.58 6.63 21.44
CA ALA A 284 9.46 6.26 22.31
C ALA A 284 8.94 4.86 22.02
N LEU A 285 9.10 4.39 20.78
CA LEU A 285 8.73 3.05 20.34
C LEU A 285 9.90 2.04 20.44
N GLY A 286 11.05 2.45 20.98
CA GLY A 286 12.22 1.57 21.15
C GLY A 286 13.00 1.30 19.85
N ARG A 287 12.93 2.22 18.88
CA ARG A 287 13.56 2.15 17.53
C ARG A 287 13.23 0.84 16.80
N PRO A 288 11.97 0.64 16.39
CA PRO A 288 11.52 -0.64 15.86
C PRO A 288 12.23 -1.04 14.56
N THR A 289 12.47 -2.34 14.40
CA THR A 289 13.04 -2.92 13.17
C THR A 289 11.94 -3.26 12.17
N SER A 290 12.32 -3.56 10.91
CA SER A 290 11.42 -4.14 9.90
C SER A 290 10.73 -5.41 10.42
N GLN A 291 11.45 -6.27 11.14
CA GLN A 291 10.90 -7.47 11.74
C GLN A 291 9.80 -7.15 12.76
N ASN A 292 10.03 -6.18 13.67
CA ASN A 292 9.00 -5.78 14.63
C ASN A 292 7.74 -5.27 13.94
N MET A 293 7.89 -4.58 12.80
CA MET A 293 6.76 -4.06 12.05
C MET A 293 5.93 -5.15 11.38
N ILE A 294 6.56 -6.13 10.71
CA ILE A 294 5.80 -7.24 10.11
C ILE A 294 5.13 -8.09 11.21
N ASP A 295 5.79 -8.30 12.34
CA ASP A 295 5.23 -9.03 13.48
C ASP A 295 4.00 -8.32 14.06
N VAL A 296 4.10 -7.02 14.36
CA VAL A 296 2.99 -6.27 14.97
C VAL A 296 1.84 -6.06 13.99
N MET A 297 2.11 -5.87 12.69
CA MET A 297 1.04 -5.79 11.69
C MET A 297 0.26 -7.09 11.59
N LEU A 298 0.94 -8.24 11.61
CA LEU A 298 0.28 -9.54 11.58
C LEU A 298 -0.57 -9.76 12.85
N TYR A 299 -0.04 -9.42 14.04
CA TYR A 299 -0.81 -9.45 15.28
C TYR A 299 -2.06 -8.54 15.21
N LEU A 300 -1.93 -7.31 14.72
CA LEU A 300 -3.06 -6.38 14.59
C LEU A 300 -4.09 -6.84 13.56
N GLN A 301 -3.68 -7.61 12.54
CA GLN A 301 -4.62 -8.23 11.60
C GLN A 301 -5.52 -9.28 12.25
N GLU A 302 -5.12 -9.93 13.35
CA GLU A 302 -5.98 -10.90 14.07
C GLU A 302 -7.29 -10.25 14.60
N PHE A 303 -7.28 -8.94 14.86
CA PHE A 303 -8.43 -8.18 15.37
C PHE A 303 -9.22 -7.46 14.28
N THR A 304 -8.69 -7.45 13.07
CA THR A 304 -9.50 -7.06 11.92
C THR A 304 -10.27 -8.31 11.53
N PRO A 305 -11.61 -8.35 11.68
CA PRO A 305 -12.38 -9.48 11.16
C PRO A 305 -12.36 -9.38 9.64
N SER A 306 -11.25 -9.75 9.02
CA SER A 306 -11.25 -10.28 7.69
C SER A 306 -11.56 -11.75 7.86
N GLY A 307 -12.82 -12.14 7.62
CA GLY A 307 -12.99 -13.46 7.03
C GLY A 307 -12.02 -13.53 5.86
N PHE A 308 -11.19 -14.56 5.82
CA PHE A 308 -10.24 -14.85 4.75
C PHE A 308 -10.73 -14.31 3.39
N VAL A 309 -10.08 -13.33 2.77
CA VAL A 309 -10.60 -12.82 1.49
C VAL A 309 -10.17 -13.78 0.39
N ILE A 310 -11.13 -14.33 -0.35
CA ILE A 310 -10.84 -15.17 -1.51
C ILE A 310 -10.21 -14.29 -2.59
N THR A 311 -9.01 -14.64 -3.01
CA THR A 311 -8.29 -14.02 -4.12
C THR A 311 -8.04 -15.06 -5.22
N ASN A 312 -7.36 -14.66 -6.31
CA ASN A 312 -6.85 -15.58 -7.33
C ASN A 312 -5.98 -16.72 -6.75
N GLY A 313 -5.47 -16.57 -5.52
CA GLY A 313 -4.72 -17.61 -4.83
C GLY A 313 -5.50 -18.87 -4.48
N ILE A 314 -6.83 -18.79 -4.46
CA ILE A 314 -7.70 -19.95 -4.29
C ILE A 314 -7.79 -20.81 -5.56
N SER A 315 -7.39 -20.31 -6.73
CA SER A 315 -7.46 -21.06 -7.98
C SER A 315 -6.65 -22.36 -7.95
N GLY A 316 -7.30 -23.50 -8.15
CA GLY A 316 -6.64 -24.80 -8.19
C GLY A 316 -7.60 -25.97 -8.01
N THR A 317 -7.01 -27.14 -7.74
CA THR A 317 -7.75 -28.37 -7.44
C THR A 317 -8.02 -28.51 -5.95
N TRP A 318 -9.27 -28.81 -5.61
CA TRP A 318 -9.77 -28.98 -4.26
C TRP A 318 -10.57 -30.28 -4.15
N TYR A 319 -10.42 -31.02 -3.06
CA TYR A 319 -11.11 -32.30 -2.89
C TYR A 319 -11.25 -32.64 -1.41
N ASP A 320 -12.20 -33.53 -1.09
CA ASP A 320 -12.28 -34.17 0.22
C ASP A 320 -11.43 -35.45 0.20
N GLN A 321 -10.49 -35.58 1.13
CA GLN A 321 -9.59 -36.75 1.19
C GLN A 321 -10.35 -38.07 1.39
N SER A 322 -11.47 -38.06 2.12
CA SER A 322 -12.33 -39.23 2.32
C SER A 322 -13.10 -39.63 1.06
N ARG A 323 -13.18 -38.72 0.07
CA ARG A 323 -13.89 -38.88 -1.21
C ARG A 323 -12.95 -38.79 -2.43
N SER A 324 -11.69 -39.16 -2.24
CA SER A 324 -10.70 -39.15 -3.33
C SER A 324 -11.19 -39.91 -4.57
N GLY A 325 -11.20 -39.24 -5.72
CA GLY A 325 -11.84 -39.69 -6.96
C GLY A 325 -12.91 -38.73 -7.47
N GLU A 326 -13.37 -37.82 -6.61
CA GLU A 326 -14.21 -36.65 -6.90
C GLU A 326 -13.47 -35.36 -6.53
N GLY A 327 -13.93 -34.21 -7.02
CA GLY A 327 -13.36 -32.93 -6.60
C GLY A 327 -13.70 -31.75 -7.49
N PHE A 328 -13.22 -30.59 -7.08
CA PHE A 328 -13.48 -29.30 -7.69
C PHE A 328 -12.22 -28.76 -8.36
N MET A 329 -12.39 -28.18 -9.54
CA MET A 329 -11.45 -27.22 -10.11
C MET A 329 -12.06 -25.84 -9.92
N ILE A 330 -11.37 -24.97 -9.19
CA ILE A 330 -11.79 -23.59 -8.91
C ILE A 330 -10.83 -22.65 -9.64
N ASP A 331 -11.37 -21.69 -10.38
CA ASP A 331 -10.61 -20.63 -11.04
C ASP A 331 -11.21 -19.27 -10.65
N VAL A 332 -10.48 -18.50 -9.84
CA VAL A 332 -10.80 -17.13 -9.45
C VAL A 332 -10.02 -16.18 -10.37
N ALA A 333 -10.76 -15.55 -11.28
CA ALA A 333 -10.26 -14.59 -12.26
C ALA A 333 -10.33 -13.13 -11.75
N ALA A 334 -9.81 -12.20 -12.56
CA ALA A 334 -9.84 -10.78 -12.26
C ALA A 334 -11.27 -10.25 -12.01
N GLY A 335 -11.40 -9.27 -11.12
CA GLY A 335 -12.71 -8.70 -10.76
C GLY A 335 -13.57 -9.63 -9.90
N GLY A 336 -12.99 -10.67 -9.30
CA GLY A 336 -13.69 -11.59 -8.38
C GLY A 336 -14.62 -12.58 -9.07
N VAL A 337 -14.55 -12.72 -10.41
CA VAL A 337 -15.30 -13.76 -11.14
C VAL A 337 -14.69 -15.11 -10.83
N VAL A 338 -15.52 -16.05 -10.39
CA VAL A 338 -15.10 -17.42 -10.09
C VAL A 338 -15.81 -18.41 -10.99
N VAL A 339 -15.07 -19.39 -11.51
CA VAL A 339 -15.59 -20.54 -12.25
C VAL A 339 -15.27 -21.80 -11.46
N VAL A 340 -16.26 -22.66 -11.28
CA VAL A 340 -16.06 -23.95 -10.62
C VAL A 340 -16.54 -25.06 -11.52
N SER A 341 -15.71 -26.09 -11.70
CA SER A 341 -16.11 -27.38 -12.25
C SER A 341 -16.07 -28.43 -11.15
N PHE A 342 -17.14 -29.19 -10.97
CA PHE A 342 -17.21 -30.30 -10.02
C PHE A 342 -17.26 -31.62 -10.79
N TYR A 343 -16.28 -32.49 -10.54
CA TYR A 343 -16.18 -33.83 -11.10
C TYR A 343 -16.60 -34.85 -10.05
N THR A 344 -17.64 -35.63 -10.36
CA THR A 344 -18.37 -36.45 -9.38
C THR A 344 -18.96 -37.70 -10.04
N TYR A 345 -19.80 -38.42 -9.30
CA TYR A 345 -20.58 -39.55 -9.79
C TYR A 345 -22.04 -39.39 -9.37
N ASP A 346 -22.97 -39.88 -10.20
CA ASP A 346 -24.36 -40.01 -9.78
C ASP A 346 -24.55 -41.15 -8.78
N THR A 347 -25.75 -41.26 -8.21
CA THR A 347 -26.11 -42.36 -7.28
C THR A 347 -26.07 -43.76 -7.91
N SER A 348 -25.94 -43.88 -9.23
CA SER A 348 -25.73 -45.13 -9.96
C SER A 348 -24.24 -45.44 -10.22
N GLY A 349 -23.32 -44.57 -9.78
CA GLY A 349 -21.87 -44.71 -9.95
C GLY A 349 -21.36 -44.33 -11.34
N ARG A 350 -22.15 -43.64 -12.17
CA ARG A 350 -21.69 -43.13 -13.48
C ARG A 350 -20.99 -41.80 -13.28
N GLN A 351 -19.90 -41.58 -14.01
CA GLN A 351 -19.19 -40.30 -13.99
C GLN A 351 -20.11 -39.16 -14.42
N PHE A 352 -20.02 -38.05 -13.70
CA PHE A 352 -20.82 -36.87 -13.92
C PHE A 352 -19.98 -35.62 -13.66
N TRP A 353 -20.33 -34.51 -14.28
CA TRP A 353 -19.71 -33.24 -14.00
C TRP A 353 -20.69 -32.09 -14.19
N VAL A 354 -20.46 -31.04 -13.41
CA VAL A 354 -21.20 -29.78 -13.49
C VAL A 354 -20.22 -28.62 -13.49
N ILE A 355 -20.62 -27.51 -14.10
CA ILE A 355 -19.84 -26.29 -14.17
C ILE A 355 -20.73 -25.08 -13.93
N GLY A 356 -20.18 -24.03 -13.34
CA GLY A 356 -20.89 -22.78 -13.15
C GLY A 356 -19.93 -21.65 -12.84
N SER A 357 -20.48 -20.44 -12.75
CA SER A 357 -19.73 -19.25 -12.39
C SER A 357 -20.48 -18.39 -11.38
N GLY A 358 -19.74 -17.62 -10.60
CA GLY A 358 -20.28 -16.70 -9.61
C GLY A 358 -19.34 -15.52 -9.34
N LEU A 359 -19.61 -14.81 -8.25
CA LEU A 359 -18.77 -13.71 -7.78
C LEU A 359 -18.32 -13.97 -6.35
N VAL A 360 -17.06 -13.68 -6.07
CA VAL A 360 -16.50 -13.66 -4.73
C VAL A 360 -17.17 -12.58 -3.89
N ASN A 361 -17.50 -12.93 -2.64
CA ASN A 361 -17.98 -12.03 -1.62
C ASN A 361 -17.25 -12.32 -0.29
N GLY A 362 -16.14 -11.61 -0.06
CA GLY A 362 -15.29 -11.84 1.11
C GLY A 362 -14.68 -13.23 1.08
N ASN A 363 -15.06 -14.08 2.05
CA ASN A 363 -14.54 -15.43 2.21
C ASN A 363 -15.42 -16.53 1.61
N THR A 364 -16.44 -16.14 0.84
CA THR A 364 -17.41 -17.06 0.25
C THR A 364 -17.75 -16.69 -1.18
N PHE A 365 -18.26 -17.67 -1.94
CA PHE A 365 -18.96 -17.44 -3.19
C PHE A 365 -20.04 -18.50 -3.40
N GLU A 366 -21.04 -18.14 -4.20
CA GLU A 366 -22.10 -19.04 -4.65
C GLU A 366 -21.98 -19.29 -6.16
N ILE A 367 -22.23 -20.53 -6.57
CA ILE A 367 -22.22 -20.98 -7.96
C ILE A 367 -23.58 -21.56 -8.31
N ASP A 368 -24.18 -21.06 -9.38
CA ASP A 368 -25.28 -21.77 -10.06
C ASP A 368 -24.67 -22.76 -11.06
N PHE A 369 -24.82 -24.05 -10.80
CA PHE A 369 -24.25 -25.12 -11.60
C PHE A 369 -25.20 -25.56 -12.73
N GLU A 370 -24.62 -25.86 -13.88
CA GLU A 370 -25.27 -26.51 -15.02
C GLU A 370 -24.49 -27.75 -15.47
N THR A 371 -25.18 -28.62 -16.20
CA THR A 371 -24.60 -29.76 -16.92
C THR A 371 -25.00 -29.73 -18.39
N THR A 372 -24.28 -30.49 -19.23
CA THR A 372 -24.52 -30.51 -20.68
C THR A 372 -24.55 -31.92 -21.26
N ASP A 373 -25.34 -32.12 -22.31
CA ASP A 373 -25.34 -33.34 -23.12
C ASP A 373 -25.45 -33.03 -24.63
N GLY A 374 -25.55 -34.09 -25.45
CA GLY A 374 -25.83 -33.99 -26.89
C GLY A 374 -24.61 -33.67 -27.78
N GLY A 375 -23.52 -33.16 -27.20
CA GLY A 375 -22.27 -32.90 -27.92
C GLY A 375 -21.59 -34.19 -28.44
N ILE A 376 -20.97 -34.10 -29.63
CA ILE A 376 -20.22 -35.18 -30.26
C ILE A 376 -18.77 -34.72 -30.48
N TYR A 377 -17.79 -35.54 -30.09
CA TYR A 377 -16.36 -35.21 -30.20
C TYR A 377 -15.88 -35.21 -31.66
N GLY A 378 -15.02 -34.24 -32.01
CA GLY A 378 -14.29 -34.17 -33.29
C GLY A 378 -15.00 -33.38 -34.38
N GLU A 379 -14.71 -33.71 -35.65
CA GLU A 379 -15.33 -33.09 -36.84
C GLU A 379 -16.87 -33.01 -36.80
N PRO A 380 -17.62 -33.99 -36.23
CA PRO A 380 -19.08 -33.89 -36.14
C PRO A 380 -19.61 -32.93 -35.06
N PHE A 381 -18.76 -32.20 -34.35
CA PHE A 381 -19.20 -31.27 -33.30
C PHE A 381 -20.08 -30.16 -33.87
N ASP A 382 -21.33 -30.09 -33.41
CA ASP A 382 -22.27 -29.01 -33.70
C ASP A 382 -22.72 -28.37 -32.38
N PRO A 383 -22.41 -27.09 -32.14
CA PRO A 383 -22.80 -26.41 -30.90
C PRO A 383 -24.32 -26.31 -30.71
N LEU A 384 -25.12 -26.43 -31.77
CA LEU A 384 -26.59 -26.41 -31.69
C LEU A 384 -27.16 -27.71 -31.11
N LEU A 385 -26.37 -28.78 -31.03
CA LEU A 385 -26.76 -30.04 -30.42
C LEU A 385 -26.45 -30.09 -28.91
N VAL A 386 -25.73 -29.09 -28.39
CA VAL A 386 -25.36 -29.04 -26.97
C VAL A 386 -26.53 -28.48 -26.16
N ASN A 387 -27.19 -29.34 -25.39
CA ASN A 387 -28.21 -28.90 -24.43
C ASN A 387 -27.54 -28.52 -23.11
N ARG A 388 -28.08 -27.51 -22.43
CA ARG A 388 -27.64 -27.05 -21.10
C ARG A 388 -28.80 -27.17 -20.13
N TYR A 389 -28.54 -27.78 -18.99
CA TYR A 389 -29.54 -28.00 -17.96
C TYR A 389 -29.05 -27.40 -16.64
N PRO A 390 -29.80 -26.47 -16.02
CA PRO A 390 -29.54 -26.07 -14.65
C PRO A 390 -29.57 -27.31 -13.75
N TRP A 391 -28.54 -27.48 -12.91
CA TRP A 391 -28.38 -28.68 -12.09
C TRP A 391 -28.58 -28.40 -10.60
N GLY A 392 -28.04 -27.29 -10.08
CA GLY A 392 -28.08 -27.02 -8.64
C GLY A 392 -27.24 -25.82 -8.24
N LYS A 393 -26.97 -25.70 -6.94
CA LYS A 393 -26.16 -24.62 -6.37
C LYS A 393 -24.99 -25.17 -5.56
N GLY A 394 -23.89 -24.42 -5.51
CA GLY A 394 -22.79 -24.66 -4.59
C GLY A 394 -22.43 -23.40 -3.81
N THR A 395 -22.23 -23.52 -2.51
CA THR A 395 -21.68 -22.46 -1.66
C THR A 395 -20.32 -22.90 -1.17
N PHE A 396 -19.32 -22.07 -1.37
CA PHE A 396 -17.93 -22.34 -0.97
C PHE A 396 -17.49 -21.30 0.03
N THR A 397 -16.77 -21.72 1.07
CA THR A 397 -16.24 -20.85 2.10
C THR A 397 -14.81 -21.25 2.40
N PHE A 398 -13.93 -20.26 2.53
CA PHE A 398 -12.53 -20.47 2.88
C PHE A 398 -12.18 -19.65 4.11
N ASP A 399 -11.28 -20.19 4.92
CA ASP A 399 -10.68 -19.55 6.10
C ASP A 399 -9.13 -19.54 6.02
N GLY A 400 -8.58 -20.21 5.02
CA GLY A 400 -7.15 -20.28 4.73
C GLY A 400 -6.89 -20.84 3.34
N CYS A 401 -5.63 -21.17 3.06
CA CYS A 401 -5.20 -21.49 1.69
C CYS A 401 -5.24 -22.98 1.33
N PHE A 402 -5.33 -23.82 2.36
CA PHE A 402 -5.23 -25.26 2.22
C PHE A 402 -6.53 -25.98 2.58
N TYR A 403 -7.45 -25.29 3.25
CA TYR A 403 -8.70 -25.83 3.73
C TYR A 403 -9.88 -24.94 3.33
N GLY A 404 -11.06 -25.54 3.21
CA GLY A 404 -12.30 -24.83 2.95
C GLY A 404 -13.50 -25.75 3.15
N LEU A 405 -14.69 -25.20 2.92
CA LEU A 405 -15.95 -25.92 2.98
C LEU A 405 -16.70 -25.74 1.67
N ALA A 406 -17.35 -26.79 1.20
CA ALA A 406 -18.33 -26.69 0.12
C ALA A 406 -19.64 -27.35 0.52
N SER A 407 -20.75 -26.68 0.24
CA SER A 407 -22.12 -27.20 0.34
C SER A 407 -22.73 -27.22 -1.05
N ILE A 408 -23.08 -28.42 -1.54
CA ILE A 408 -23.61 -28.65 -2.88
C ILE A 408 -25.04 -29.14 -2.77
N VAL A 409 -25.96 -28.45 -3.43
CA VAL A 409 -27.40 -28.72 -3.37
C VAL A 409 -27.95 -28.92 -4.78
N PRO A 410 -28.33 -30.14 -5.18
CA PRO A 410 -29.00 -30.37 -6.46
C PRO A 410 -30.39 -29.70 -6.46
N ASN A 411 -30.86 -29.29 -7.63
CA ASN A 411 -32.22 -28.78 -7.78
C ASN A 411 -33.26 -29.91 -7.78
N GLN A 412 -34.53 -29.55 -7.85
CA GLN A 412 -35.64 -30.50 -7.77
C GLN A 412 -35.66 -31.53 -8.90
N ASP A 413 -35.15 -31.19 -10.09
CA ASP A 413 -35.12 -32.09 -11.25
C ASP A 413 -34.09 -33.21 -11.08
N TYR A 414 -33.07 -33.00 -10.22
CA TYR A 414 -32.00 -33.95 -9.94
C TYR A 414 -32.08 -34.57 -8.53
N ALA A 415 -33.14 -34.30 -7.76
CA ALA A 415 -33.27 -34.72 -6.36
C ALA A 415 -33.37 -36.26 -6.15
N ASP A 416 -33.75 -37.01 -7.19
CA ASP A 416 -33.78 -38.48 -7.15
C ASP A 416 -32.41 -39.11 -7.50
N GLU A 417 -31.53 -38.34 -8.15
CA GLU A 417 -30.22 -38.81 -8.63
C GLU A 417 -29.07 -38.34 -7.72
N PHE A 418 -29.28 -37.27 -6.97
CA PHE A 418 -28.27 -36.63 -6.11
C PHE A 418 -28.88 -36.19 -4.79
N VAL A 419 -28.04 -36.14 -3.75
CA VAL A 419 -28.38 -35.61 -2.43
C VAL A 419 -27.51 -34.41 -2.12
N THR A 420 -27.96 -33.55 -1.21
CA THR A 420 -27.12 -32.47 -0.66
C THR A 420 -25.83 -33.06 -0.09
N LEU A 421 -24.72 -32.41 -0.43
CA LEU A 421 -23.38 -32.83 -0.06
C LEU A 421 -22.64 -31.67 0.59
N ASP A 422 -22.26 -31.83 1.85
CA ASP A 422 -21.35 -30.94 2.55
C ASP A 422 -19.99 -31.63 2.68
N VAL A 423 -18.91 -30.95 2.28
CA VAL A 423 -17.55 -31.51 2.29
C VAL A 423 -16.52 -30.51 2.80
N GLU A 424 -15.55 -31.05 3.53
CA GLU A 424 -14.31 -30.37 3.87
C GLU A 424 -13.34 -30.49 2.69
N LEU A 425 -12.90 -29.34 2.20
CA LEU A 425 -11.99 -29.25 1.06
C LEU A 425 -10.55 -29.20 1.55
N ILE A 426 -9.69 -29.97 0.88
CA ILE A 426 -8.24 -29.92 0.99
C ILE A 426 -7.68 -29.53 -0.38
N ARG A 427 -6.69 -28.66 -0.38
CA ARG A 427 -6.00 -28.24 -1.59
C ARG A 427 -5.11 -29.37 -2.14
N GLY A 428 -5.31 -29.73 -3.41
CA GLY A 428 -4.52 -30.76 -4.10
C GLY A 428 -3.22 -30.27 -4.73
N THR A 429 -2.99 -28.95 -4.76
CA THR A 429 -1.81 -28.32 -5.33
C THR A 429 -1.28 -27.26 -4.38
N THR A 430 0.04 -27.11 -4.26
CA THR A 430 0.60 -26.00 -3.48
C THR A 430 0.28 -24.69 -4.20
N PRO A 431 -0.41 -23.72 -3.56
CA PRO A 431 -0.75 -22.46 -4.19
C PRO A 431 0.52 -21.63 -4.48
N VAL A 432 0.54 -20.95 -5.62
CA VAL A 432 1.67 -20.07 -6.02
C VAL A 432 1.68 -18.79 -5.17
N SER A 433 0.50 -18.29 -4.84
CA SER A 433 0.26 -17.16 -3.95
C SER A 433 -1.10 -17.40 -3.31
N CYS A 434 -1.23 -17.37 -2.00
CA CYS A 434 -2.51 -17.36 -1.29
C CYS A 434 -2.24 -16.76 0.09
N GLY A 435 -3.20 -16.00 0.64
CA GLY A 435 -3.03 -15.23 1.89
C GLY A 435 -2.43 -16.05 3.05
N ASN A 436 -1.82 -15.38 4.03
CA ASN A 436 -1.06 -16.08 5.08
C ASN A 436 -1.92 -17.11 5.83
N ASP A 437 -1.46 -18.36 5.85
CA ASP A 437 -1.77 -19.37 6.87
C ASP A 437 -1.01 -19.06 8.17
#